data_AF-A0A199AS33-F1
#
_entry.id   AF-A0A199AS33-F1
#
_cell.length_a   1.000
_cell.length_b   1.000
_cell.length_c   1.000
_cell.angle_alpha   90.00
_cell.angle_beta   90.00
_cell.angle_gamma   90.00
#
_symmetry.space_group_name_H-M   'P 1'
#
loop_
_entity.id
_entity.type
_entity.pdbx_description
1 polymer ?
#
loop_
_entity_poly.entity_id
_entity_poly.type
_entity_poly.pdbx_seq_one_letter_code
_entity_poly.pdbx_strand_id
1 'polypeptide(L)'
;MIGGAVDRYLGSAAARVVVAVLAVVGTLLHTVGIPGLQQTPPYRIDLDVYRVGGQVFRDGGDLYGELPQLAQGAHLPFTYPPLSAQLFSLLTLVPLAVASALITLATIAVLAYVVHLVLTRTCERPQRELWWLTAAIVAVALWFGPVRETIGFGQVNVFLMALVLVDVIRGRGRWWGGTLTGLAMAIKLTPAVFLLYFVLRRDWRGLATAVVSALAFTGIGHLLTPDDSARYWTFAIRDPARIGGLAFTSNQSVNGFVHRLGFEDTAASVAWFVVSAAIGLGIAWVAWRLLRSGHEVAAAVAVGNVALFCSPVSWGHHWVWAVPAVVLTLVWADRAGRDGDDDERGWLTLAGSGVVIFLGTPQWWVPHSEGRELGWGPLEHLVGNAYLIWAAVFLVVVGARASRLGRRDLGGDPEQPALLVRATASS
;
A
#
# COMPACT_ATOMS: atom_id res chain seq x y z
N MET A 1 -26.66 8.29 9.15
CA MET A 1 -26.16 9.10 10.28
C MET A 1 -24.62 9.29 10.33
N ILE A 2 -23.85 9.28 9.23
CA ILE A 2 -22.47 9.82 9.20
C ILE A 2 -22.45 11.32 8.88
N GLY A 3 -23.32 11.81 7.98
CA GLY A 3 -23.31 13.22 7.59
C GLY A 3 -23.32 14.16 8.81
N GLY A 4 -24.18 13.86 9.79
CA GLY A 4 -24.19 14.57 11.08
C GLY A 4 -23.05 14.23 12.05
N ALA A 5 -22.36 13.09 11.94
CA ALA A 5 -21.21 12.76 12.79
C ALA A 5 -19.94 13.53 12.37
N VAL A 6 -19.68 13.61 11.06
CA VAL A 6 -18.57 14.40 10.50
C VAL A 6 -18.75 15.88 10.85
N ASP A 7 -19.94 16.42 10.64
CA ASP A 7 -20.22 17.83 10.95
C ASP A 7 -20.18 18.12 12.46
N ARG A 8 -20.67 17.18 13.31
CA ARG A 8 -20.52 17.29 14.78
C ARG A 8 -19.05 17.30 15.22
N TYR A 9 -18.22 16.43 14.63
CA TYR A 9 -16.78 16.43 14.90
C TYR A 9 -16.14 17.77 14.51
N LEU A 10 -16.40 18.24 13.28
CA LEU A 10 -15.83 19.47 12.76
C LEU A 10 -16.30 20.71 13.52
N GLY A 11 -17.52 20.71 14.04
CA GLY A 11 -18.07 21.77 14.89
C GLY A 11 -17.54 21.76 16.33
N SER A 12 -17.03 20.64 16.83
CA SER A 12 -16.59 20.49 18.22
C SER A 12 -15.10 20.77 18.42
N ALA A 13 -14.77 21.84 19.13
CA ALA A 13 -13.38 22.14 19.51
C ALA A 13 -12.79 21.04 20.40
N ALA A 14 -13.57 20.50 21.35
CA ALA A 14 -13.15 19.42 22.23
C ALA A 14 -12.78 18.15 21.43
N ALA A 15 -13.60 17.77 20.45
CA ALA A 15 -13.32 16.60 19.62
C ALA A 15 -12.04 16.77 18.78
N ARG A 16 -11.79 17.98 18.26
CA ARG A 16 -10.55 18.32 17.55
C ARG A 16 -9.32 18.27 18.46
N VAL A 17 -9.43 18.74 19.70
CA VAL A 17 -8.36 18.63 20.70
C VAL A 17 -8.06 17.17 21.02
N VAL A 18 -9.10 16.33 21.24
CA VAL A 18 -8.92 14.89 21.47
C VAL A 18 -8.18 14.24 20.30
N VAL A 19 -8.59 14.52 19.06
CA VAL A 19 -7.90 14.00 17.87
C VAL A 19 -6.45 14.47 17.80
N ALA A 20 -6.17 15.75 18.07
CA ALA A 20 -4.82 16.27 18.07
C ALA A 20 -3.94 15.57 19.12
N VAL A 21 -4.47 15.38 20.34
CA VAL A 21 -3.78 14.65 21.41
C VAL A 21 -3.50 13.21 20.99
N LEU A 22 -4.49 12.49 20.44
CA LEU A 22 -4.32 11.11 19.99
C LEU A 22 -3.26 10.99 18.87
N ALA A 23 -3.27 11.91 17.91
CA ALA A 23 -2.28 11.95 16.84
C ALA A 23 -0.86 12.22 17.37
N VAL A 24 -0.72 13.18 18.30
CA VAL A 24 0.56 13.52 18.93
C VAL A 24 1.07 12.35 19.78
N VAL A 25 0.23 11.75 20.62
CA VAL A 25 0.58 10.60 21.45
C VAL A 25 0.99 9.42 20.57
N GLY A 26 0.20 9.08 19.54
CA GLY A 26 0.56 8.02 18.59
C GLY A 26 1.89 8.28 17.90
N THR A 27 2.14 9.52 17.46
CA THR A 27 3.41 9.92 16.82
C THR A 27 4.59 9.79 17.79
N LEU A 28 4.44 10.23 19.04
CA LEU A 28 5.48 10.14 20.06
C LEU A 28 5.76 8.68 20.44
N LEU A 29 4.73 7.87 20.65
CA LEU A 29 4.89 6.45 20.96
C LEU A 29 5.61 5.70 19.83
N HIS A 30 5.26 5.98 18.58
CA HIS A 30 5.94 5.39 17.44
C HIS A 30 7.38 5.90 17.27
N THR A 31 7.64 7.18 17.53
CA THR A 31 8.97 7.77 17.26
C THR A 31 9.96 7.49 18.40
N VAL A 32 9.52 7.65 19.65
CA VAL A 32 10.38 7.58 20.84
C VAL A 32 10.28 6.22 21.53
N GLY A 33 9.16 5.52 21.39
CA GLY A 33 8.90 4.29 22.14
C GLY A 33 8.47 4.57 23.57
N ILE A 34 8.35 3.51 24.38
CA ILE A 34 8.08 3.61 25.82
C ILE A 34 9.39 3.31 26.57
N PRO A 35 10.01 4.31 27.24
CA PRO A 35 11.23 4.09 28.01
C PRO A 35 11.08 2.96 29.03
N GLY A 36 12.07 2.08 29.09
CA GLY A 36 12.08 0.92 30.00
C GLY A 36 11.34 -0.33 29.49
N LEU A 37 10.49 -0.20 28.47
CA LEU A 37 9.86 -1.35 27.80
C LEU A 37 10.53 -1.68 26.46
N GLN A 38 11.11 -0.67 25.80
CA GLN A 38 11.73 -0.80 24.48
C GLN A 38 12.98 0.06 24.39
N GLN A 39 13.81 -0.21 23.38
CA GLN A 39 14.88 0.71 22.99
C GLN A 39 14.26 2.07 22.58
N THR A 40 14.94 3.16 22.91
CA THR A 40 14.47 4.53 22.64
C THR A 40 15.50 5.28 21.80
N PRO A 41 15.21 5.60 20.52
CA PRO A 41 14.00 5.24 19.77
C PRO A 41 13.95 3.74 19.44
N PRO A 42 12.77 3.19 19.07
CA PRO A 42 12.62 1.76 18.80
C PRO A 42 13.44 1.29 17.60
N TYR A 43 14.02 0.09 17.71
CA TYR A 43 14.74 -0.56 16.63
C TYR A 43 13.82 -0.95 15.47
N ARG A 44 14.34 -0.83 14.24
CA ARG A 44 13.63 -1.01 12.97
C ARG A 44 14.40 -2.01 12.11
N ILE A 45 13.98 -3.28 12.13
CA ILE A 45 14.77 -4.36 11.51
C ILE A 45 14.97 -4.17 10.01
N ASP A 46 13.93 -3.80 9.26
CA ASP A 46 14.06 -3.64 7.80
C ASP A 46 14.83 -2.36 7.45
N LEU A 47 14.70 -1.29 8.24
CA LEU A 47 15.55 -0.12 8.10
C LEU A 47 17.04 -0.46 8.30
N ASP A 48 17.34 -1.36 9.23
CA ASP A 48 18.70 -1.81 9.47
C ASP A 48 19.23 -2.62 8.28
N VAL A 49 18.41 -3.50 7.70
CA VAL A 49 18.73 -4.16 6.40
C VAL A 49 19.01 -3.14 5.31
N TYR A 50 18.21 -2.07 5.21
CA TYR A 50 18.42 -1.00 4.24
C TYR A 50 19.75 -0.28 4.46
N ARG A 51 20.09 0.02 5.71
CA ARG A 51 21.35 0.67 6.08
C ARG A 51 22.56 -0.24 5.84
N VAL A 52 22.48 -1.50 6.22
CA VAL A 52 23.54 -2.49 5.98
C VAL A 52 23.76 -2.69 4.48
N GLY A 53 22.70 -2.90 3.70
CA GLY A 53 22.81 -2.97 2.23
C GLY A 53 23.37 -1.70 1.62
N GLY A 54 22.96 -0.53 2.11
CA GLY A 54 23.52 0.75 1.71
C GLY A 54 25.01 0.90 2.06
N GLN A 55 25.45 0.35 3.19
CA GLN A 55 26.85 0.34 3.61
C GLN A 55 27.68 -0.61 2.74
N VAL A 56 27.17 -1.83 2.48
CA VAL A 56 27.80 -2.80 1.56
C VAL A 56 28.00 -2.19 0.17
N PHE A 57 26.99 -1.47 -0.35
CA PHE A 57 27.13 -0.72 -1.60
C PHE A 57 28.27 0.31 -1.54
N ARG A 58 28.36 1.10 -0.46
CA ARG A 58 29.41 2.12 -0.30
C ARG A 58 30.81 1.52 -0.22
N ASP A 59 30.92 0.33 0.34
CA ASP A 59 32.18 -0.38 0.52
C ASP A 59 32.55 -1.23 -0.71
N GLY A 60 31.70 -1.26 -1.75
CA GLY A 60 31.91 -2.04 -2.97
C GLY A 60 31.75 -3.56 -2.78
N GLY A 61 30.97 -3.98 -1.78
CA GLY A 61 30.69 -5.38 -1.49
C GLY A 61 29.54 -5.98 -2.31
N ASP A 62 29.31 -7.29 -2.13
CA ASP A 62 28.27 -8.07 -2.82
C ASP A 62 26.90 -7.90 -2.16
N LEU A 63 25.98 -7.18 -2.82
CA LEU A 63 24.66 -6.87 -2.27
C LEU A 63 23.77 -8.11 -2.10
N TYR A 64 23.94 -9.11 -2.95
CA TYR A 64 23.07 -10.29 -3.00
C TYR A 64 23.73 -11.56 -2.42
N GLY A 65 24.94 -11.42 -1.88
CA GLY A 65 25.63 -12.39 -1.05
C GLY A 65 25.12 -12.43 0.39
N GLU A 66 25.98 -12.88 1.31
CA GLU A 66 25.69 -12.85 2.74
C GLU A 66 25.91 -11.44 3.28
N LEU A 67 24.82 -10.79 3.71
CA LEU A 67 24.92 -9.48 4.33
C LEU A 67 25.55 -9.55 5.73
N PRO A 68 26.27 -8.49 6.15
CA PRO A 68 26.70 -8.33 7.53
C PRO A 68 25.55 -8.49 8.53
N GLN A 69 25.88 -8.95 9.72
CA GLN A 69 24.93 -9.09 10.82
C GLN A 69 24.28 -7.74 11.16
N LEU A 70 22.97 -7.76 11.38
CA LEU A 70 22.20 -6.59 11.80
C LEU A 70 22.53 -6.21 13.26
N ALA A 71 22.18 -4.99 13.67
CA ALA A 71 22.50 -4.46 14.99
C ALA A 71 21.93 -5.28 16.17
N GLN A 72 20.86 -6.05 15.93
CA GLN A 72 20.28 -6.97 16.93
C GLN A 72 20.57 -8.45 16.64
N GLY A 73 21.58 -8.75 15.83
CA GLY A 73 22.12 -10.11 15.67
C GLY A 73 21.46 -10.96 14.58
N ALA A 74 20.38 -10.49 13.95
CA ALA A 74 19.74 -11.20 12.86
C ALA A 74 20.57 -11.13 11.56
N HIS A 75 20.40 -12.14 10.70
CA HIS A 75 20.93 -12.16 9.33
C HIS A 75 19.74 -12.17 8.37
N LEU A 76 19.62 -11.13 7.56
CA LEU A 76 18.56 -11.00 6.55
C LEU A 76 19.18 -10.59 5.21
N PRO A 77 18.66 -11.10 4.08
CA PRO A 77 19.19 -10.77 2.76
C PRO A 77 18.73 -9.39 2.27
N PHE A 78 19.49 -8.79 1.35
CA PHE A 78 18.98 -7.65 0.57
C PHE A 78 18.02 -8.15 -0.53
N THR A 79 16.80 -7.64 -0.55
CA THR A 79 15.75 -8.12 -1.47
C THR A 79 15.29 -7.08 -2.49
N TYR A 80 15.89 -5.89 -2.49
CA TYR A 80 15.47 -4.78 -3.35
C TYR A 80 16.36 -4.66 -4.60
N PRO A 81 15.88 -4.03 -5.68
CA PRO A 81 16.71 -3.64 -6.82
C PRO A 81 17.94 -2.82 -6.41
N PRO A 82 19.03 -2.82 -7.20
CA PRO A 82 20.29 -2.16 -6.83
C PRO A 82 20.18 -0.64 -6.60
N LEU A 83 19.30 0.05 -7.33
CA LEU A 83 19.02 1.47 -7.10
C LEU A 83 18.65 1.76 -5.64
N SER A 84 17.96 0.83 -4.98
CA SER A 84 17.54 1.00 -3.59
C SER A 84 18.71 1.02 -2.63
N ALA A 85 19.74 0.20 -2.83
CA ALA A 85 20.94 0.24 -1.99
C ALA A 85 21.63 1.62 -2.08
N GLN A 86 21.63 2.22 -3.26
CA GLN A 86 22.19 3.55 -3.49
C GLN A 86 21.41 4.63 -2.74
N LEU A 87 20.08 4.59 -2.80
CA LEU A 87 19.23 5.51 -2.03
C LEU A 87 19.36 5.28 -0.52
N PHE A 88 19.38 4.02 -0.09
CA PHE A 88 19.50 3.63 1.31
C PHE A 88 20.89 3.91 1.88
N SER A 89 21.92 4.06 1.04
CA SER A 89 23.24 4.51 1.47
C SER A 89 23.21 5.89 2.15
N LEU A 90 22.21 6.73 1.85
CA LEU A 90 22.00 8.01 2.55
C LEU A 90 21.65 7.82 4.03
N LEU A 91 21.04 6.68 4.39
CA LEU A 91 20.69 6.34 5.76
C LEU A 91 21.90 5.95 6.60
N THR A 92 23.06 5.68 5.98
CA THR A 92 24.31 5.39 6.69
C THR A 92 25.01 6.66 7.19
N LEU A 93 24.62 7.84 6.66
CA LEU A 93 25.17 9.14 7.03
C LEU A 93 24.79 9.58 8.45
N VAL A 94 23.81 8.91 9.07
CA VAL A 94 23.34 9.19 10.43
C VAL A 94 23.30 7.91 11.26
N PRO A 95 23.37 7.99 12.61
CA PRO A 95 23.20 6.84 13.48
C PRO A 95 21.84 6.15 13.28
N LEU A 96 21.77 4.84 13.53
CA LEU A 96 20.54 4.03 13.35
C LEU A 96 19.32 4.62 14.08
N ALA A 97 19.54 5.11 15.30
CA ALA A 97 18.51 5.75 16.10
C ALA A 97 17.92 6.99 15.41
N VAL A 98 18.79 7.84 14.84
CA VAL A 98 18.37 9.04 14.11
C VAL A 98 17.63 8.65 12.83
N ALA A 99 18.16 7.68 12.07
CA ALA A 99 17.47 7.14 10.89
C ALA A 99 16.08 6.58 11.26
N SER A 100 15.95 5.88 12.39
CA SER A 100 14.70 5.29 12.87
C SER A 100 13.65 6.36 13.21
N ALA A 101 14.07 7.44 13.87
CA ALA A 101 13.19 8.57 14.15
C ALA A 101 12.77 9.29 12.86
N LEU A 102 13.72 9.57 11.96
CA LEU A 102 13.47 10.27 10.69
C LEU A 102 12.52 9.47 9.79
N ILE A 103 12.75 8.17 9.59
CA ILE A 103 11.88 7.35 8.74
C ILE A 103 10.48 7.22 9.33
N THR A 104 10.37 7.17 10.67
CA THR A 104 9.07 7.12 11.36
C THR A 104 8.28 8.40 11.10
N LEU A 105 8.88 9.56 11.38
CA LEU A 105 8.24 10.87 11.17
C LEU A 105 7.89 11.08 9.69
N ALA A 106 8.79 10.71 8.78
CA ALA A 106 8.55 10.80 7.34
C ALA A 106 7.40 9.88 6.90
N THR A 107 7.33 8.66 7.41
CA THR A 107 6.24 7.71 7.10
C THR A 107 4.89 8.27 7.55
N ILE A 108 4.80 8.83 8.77
CA ILE A 108 3.58 9.44 9.30
C ILE A 108 3.17 10.66 8.47
N ALA A 109 4.12 11.52 8.12
CA ALA A 109 3.86 12.70 7.30
C ALA A 109 3.37 12.32 5.89
N VAL A 110 4.00 11.33 5.25
CA VAL A 110 3.60 10.85 3.93
C VAL A 110 2.24 10.14 3.97
N LEU A 111 1.96 9.38 5.04
CA LEU A 111 0.63 8.80 5.25
C LEU A 111 -0.45 9.89 5.37
N ALA A 112 -0.18 10.93 6.17
CA ALA A 112 -1.08 12.07 6.30
C ALA A 112 -1.31 12.79 4.97
N TYR A 113 -0.23 12.96 4.18
CA TYR A 113 -0.32 13.51 2.83
C TYR A 113 -1.17 12.63 1.91
N VAL A 114 -1.00 11.30 1.91
CA VAL A 114 -1.83 10.37 1.12
C VAL A 114 -3.30 10.48 1.50
N VAL A 115 -3.61 10.45 2.79
CA VAL A 115 -4.99 10.61 3.29
C VAL A 115 -5.57 11.95 2.83
N HIS A 116 -4.82 13.04 2.98
CA HIS A 116 -5.24 14.36 2.53
C HIS A 116 -5.42 14.43 1.01
N LEU A 117 -4.55 13.80 0.23
CA LEU A 117 -4.67 13.70 -1.22
C LEU A 117 -5.93 12.95 -1.63
N VAL A 118 -6.24 11.83 -0.99
CA VAL A 118 -7.47 11.06 -1.22
C VAL A 118 -8.69 11.92 -0.87
N LEU A 119 -8.71 12.54 0.31
CA LEU A 119 -9.82 13.40 0.75
C LEU A 119 -10.03 14.61 -0.18
N THR A 120 -8.98 15.33 -0.55
CA THR A 120 -9.10 16.49 -1.47
C THR A 120 -9.62 16.11 -2.86
N ARG A 121 -9.44 14.85 -3.27
CA ARG A 121 -9.95 14.34 -4.54
C ARG A 121 -11.31 13.68 -4.45
N THR A 122 -11.78 13.34 -3.26
CA THR A 122 -13.03 12.58 -3.09
C THR A 122 -14.04 13.29 -2.19
N CYS A 123 -13.69 14.39 -1.52
CA CYS A 123 -14.57 15.17 -0.66
C CYS A 123 -14.65 16.60 -1.14
N GLU A 124 -15.86 17.11 -1.29
CA GLU A 124 -16.12 18.53 -1.54
C GLU A 124 -16.33 19.24 -0.20
N ARG A 125 -15.23 19.58 0.46
CA ARG A 125 -15.24 20.32 1.73
C ARG A 125 -14.14 21.39 1.75
N PRO A 126 -14.30 22.45 2.57
CA PRO A 126 -13.25 23.43 2.78
C PRO A 126 -11.93 22.79 3.22
N GLN A 127 -10.80 23.32 2.73
CA GLN A 127 -9.47 22.78 3.03
C GLN A 127 -9.19 22.61 4.53
N ARG A 128 -9.66 23.56 5.35
CA ARG A 128 -9.54 23.50 6.81
C ARG A 128 -10.23 22.27 7.40
N GLU A 129 -11.40 21.90 6.90
CA GLU A 129 -12.11 20.70 7.35
C GLU A 129 -11.39 19.43 6.93
N LEU A 130 -10.88 19.40 5.69
CA LEU A 130 -10.11 18.26 5.18
C LEU A 130 -8.87 17.99 6.02
N TRP A 131 -8.18 19.03 6.52
CA TRP A 131 -7.05 18.85 7.44
C TRP A 131 -7.45 18.22 8.78
N TRP A 132 -8.60 18.61 9.35
CA TRP A 132 -9.10 17.97 10.57
C TRP A 132 -9.53 16.53 10.32
N LEU A 133 -10.14 16.22 9.17
CA LEU A 133 -10.44 14.86 8.77
C LEU A 133 -9.16 14.03 8.55
N THR A 134 -8.14 14.60 7.92
CA THR A 134 -6.82 13.97 7.79
C THR A 134 -6.26 13.64 9.17
N ALA A 135 -6.27 14.59 10.11
CA ALA A 135 -5.78 14.37 11.46
C ALA A 135 -6.55 13.24 12.18
N ALA A 136 -7.88 13.21 12.06
CA ALA A 136 -8.71 12.17 12.66
C ALA A 136 -8.43 10.78 12.07
N ILE A 137 -8.34 10.69 10.75
CA ILE A 137 -8.05 9.42 10.06
C ILE A 137 -6.64 8.94 10.40
N VAL A 138 -5.64 9.82 10.40
CA VAL A 138 -4.26 9.47 10.74
C VAL A 138 -4.16 9.02 12.19
N ALA A 139 -4.82 9.71 13.13
CA ALA A 139 -4.83 9.33 14.55
C ALA A 139 -5.29 7.89 14.76
N VAL A 140 -6.26 7.40 13.97
CA VAL A 140 -6.72 6.00 13.99
C VAL A 140 -5.80 5.09 13.17
N ALA A 141 -5.40 5.51 11.96
CA ALA A 141 -4.60 4.71 11.04
C ALA A 141 -3.20 4.38 11.57
N LEU A 142 -2.62 5.21 12.46
CA LEU A 142 -1.36 4.89 13.15
C LEU A 142 -1.41 3.57 13.95
N TRP A 143 -2.60 3.09 14.26
CA TRP A 143 -2.82 1.85 15.02
C TRP A 143 -3.25 0.68 14.15
N PHE A 144 -3.53 0.91 12.86
CA PHE A 144 -3.80 -0.17 11.91
C PHE A 144 -2.55 -1.05 11.80
N GLY A 145 -2.72 -2.36 11.86
CA GLY A 145 -1.68 -3.37 11.70
C GLY A 145 -0.69 -3.06 10.59
N PRO A 146 -1.13 -2.82 9.34
CA PRO A 146 -0.21 -2.55 8.23
C PRO A 146 0.65 -1.30 8.43
N VAL A 147 0.07 -0.25 9.04
CA VAL A 147 0.79 1.01 9.31
C VAL A 147 1.74 0.84 10.50
N ARG A 148 1.27 0.20 11.57
CA ARG A 148 2.06 -0.12 12.76
C ARG A 148 3.26 -1.00 12.41
N GLU A 149 3.07 -2.04 11.59
CA GLU A 149 4.15 -2.89 11.11
C GLU A 149 5.08 -2.13 10.14
N THR A 150 4.53 -1.27 9.26
CA THR A 150 5.36 -0.43 8.37
C THR A 150 6.30 0.47 9.18
N ILE A 151 5.76 1.19 10.16
CA ILE A 151 6.55 2.02 11.07
C ILE A 151 7.48 1.15 11.92
N GLY A 152 6.95 0.05 12.44
CA GLY A 152 7.61 -0.92 13.30
C GLY A 152 8.90 -1.46 12.72
N PHE A 153 8.89 -1.77 11.42
CA PHE A 153 10.03 -2.28 10.70
C PHE A 153 10.84 -1.20 9.95
N GLY A 154 10.30 0.01 9.77
CA GLY A 154 10.92 1.09 9.00
C GLY A 154 10.79 0.91 7.48
N GLN A 155 9.66 0.34 7.04
CA GLN A 155 9.37 -0.02 5.65
C GLN A 155 9.08 1.17 4.75
N VAL A 156 9.39 1.03 3.46
CA VAL A 156 9.25 2.10 2.45
C VAL A 156 7.88 2.12 1.74
N ASN A 157 6.98 1.19 2.04
CA ASN A 157 5.77 0.96 1.24
C ASN A 157 4.82 2.17 1.19
N VAL A 158 4.74 2.98 2.25
CA VAL A 158 3.93 4.22 2.27
C VAL A 158 4.49 5.25 1.29
N PHE A 159 5.81 5.35 1.15
CA PHE A 159 6.45 6.24 0.17
C PHE A 159 6.16 5.78 -1.26
N LEU A 160 6.24 4.48 -1.52
CA LEU A 160 5.91 3.90 -2.83
C LEU A 160 4.44 4.12 -3.19
N MET A 161 3.52 3.90 -2.25
CA MET A 161 2.10 4.20 -2.41
C MET A 161 1.89 5.69 -2.71
N ALA A 162 2.57 6.59 -2.00
CA ALA A 162 2.47 8.02 -2.24
C ALA A 162 3.00 8.44 -3.61
N LEU A 163 4.16 7.94 -4.04
CA LEU A 163 4.71 8.19 -5.38
C LEU A 163 3.70 7.82 -6.46
N VAL A 164 3.14 6.60 -6.38
CA VAL A 164 2.14 6.11 -7.32
C VAL A 164 0.87 6.97 -7.30
N LEU A 165 0.31 7.24 -6.13
CA LEU A 165 -0.92 8.02 -6.01
C LEU A 165 -0.72 9.45 -6.52
N VAL A 166 0.39 10.11 -6.18
CA VAL A 166 0.71 11.43 -6.74
C VAL A 166 0.82 11.36 -8.25
N ASP A 167 1.48 10.34 -8.81
CA ASP A 167 1.65 10.19 -10.24
C ASP A 167 0.31 10.09 -10.99
N VAL A 168 -0.54 9.16 -10.57
CA VAL A 168 -1.79 8.88 -11.28
C VAL A 168 -2.82 9.99 -11.10
N ILE A 169 -2.79 10.69 -9.96
CA ILE A 169 -3.76 11.74 -9.57
C ILE A 169 -3.29 13.13 -10.02
N ARG A 170 -2.03 13.49 -9.78
CA ARG A 170 -1.47 14.82 -10.04
C ARG A 170 -0.66 14.88 -11.33
N GLY A 171 -0.17 13.75 -11.83
CA GLY A 171 0.58 13.65 -13.09
C GLY A 171 -0.30 13.50 -14.33
N ARG A 172 -1.61 13.26 -14.17
CA ARG A 172 -2.58 13.17 -15.28
C ARG A 172 -2.43 14.36 -16.23
N GLY A 173 -2.21 14.09 -17.52
CA GLY A 173 -2.09 15.11 -18.57
C GLY A 173 -0.81 15.94 -18.52
N ARG A 174 0.07 15.75 -17.53
CA ARG A 174 1.33 16.48 -17.38
C ARG A 174 2.46 15.68 -18.00
N TRP A 175 3.46 16.37 -18.54
CA TRP A 175 4.60 15.74 -19.23
C TRP A 175 5.34 14.69 -18.38
N TRP A 176 5.36 14.87 -17.06
CA TRP A 176 6.00 13.96 -16.09
C TRP A 176 5.12 12.81 -15.61
N GLY A 177 3.82 12.78 -15.95
CA GLY A 177 2.93 11.69 -15.51
C GLY A 177 3.45 10.34 -15.97
N GLY A 178 3.68 9.43 -15.03
CA GLY A 178 4.37 8.15 -15.23
C GLY A 178 5.72 8.09 -14.50
N THR A 179 6.41 9.21 -14.34
CA THR A 179 7.79 9.24 -13.83
C THR A 179 7.88 8.77 -12.38
N LEU A 180 6.95 9.16 -11.51
CA LEU A 180 6.99 8.76 -10.10
C LEU A 180 6.61 7.28 -9.92
N THR A 181 5.70 6.75 -10.75
CA THR A 181 5.44 5.30 -10.78
C THR A 181 6.68 4.54 -11.26
N GLY A 182 7.36 5.04 -12.30
CA GLY A 182 8.61 4.46 -12.79
C GLY A 182 9.72 4.45 -11.74
N LEU A 183 9.87 5.54 -10.97
CA LEU A 183 10.79 5.59 -9.83
C LEU A 183 10.40 4.55 -8.77
N ALA A 184 9.12 4.46 -8.42
CA ALA A 184 8.65 3.49 -7.44
C ALA A 184 8.95 2.04 -7.86
N MET A 185 8.79 1.72 -9.15
CA MET A 185 9.13 0.42 -9.75
C MET A 185 10.64 0.12 -9.66
N ALA A 186 11.48 1.12 -9.87
CA ALA A 186 12.93 0.97 -9.80
C ALA A 186 13.43 0.81 -8.35
N ILE A 187 12.71 1.38 -7.38
CA ILE A 187 12.99 1.17 -5.94
C ILE A 187 12.51 -0.22 -5.49
N LYS A 188 11.31 -0.65 -5.89
CA LYS A 188 10.77 -1.98 -5.56
C LYS A 188 9.94 -2.42 -6.73
N LEU A 189 10.01 -3.67 -7.17
CA LEU A 189 9.29 -4.08 -8.39
C LEU A 189 7.76 -4.05 -8.24
N THR A 190 7.24 -4.17 -7.01
CA THR A 190 5.81 -4.29 -6.69
C THR A 190 4.89 -3.26 -7.38
N PRO A 191 5.23 -1.96 -7.46
CA PRO A 191 4.43 -0.95 -8.14
C PRO A 191 4.31 -1.16 -9.66
N ALA A 192 5.00 -2.12 -10.28
CA ALA A 192 4.84 -2.43 -11.71
C ALA A 192 3.40 -2.85 -12.06
N VAL A 193 2.62 -3.31 -11.09
CA VAL A 193 1.17 -3.55 -11.28
C VAL A 193 0.42 -2.29 -11.73
N PHE A 194 0.92 -1.08 -11.43
CA PHE A 194 0.30 0.17 -11.85
C PHE A 194 0.47 0.48 -13.34
N LEU A 195 1.30 -0.26 -14.07
CA LEU A 195 1.25 -0.23 -15.54
C LEU A 195 -0.14 -0.63 -16.05
N LEU A 196 -0.81 -1.57 -15.36
CA LEU A 196 -2.21 -1.91 -15.63
C LEU A 196 -3.13 -0.70 -15.50
N TYR A 197 -2.92 0.15 -14.50
CA TYR A 197 -3.73 1.36 -14.31
C TYR A 197 -3.67 2.28 -15.54
N PHE A 198 -2.47 2.54 -16.07
CA PHE A 198 -2.30 3.35 -17.29
C PHE A 198 -2.94 2.69 -18.52
N VAL A 199 -2.81 1.38 -18.68
CA VAL A 199 -3.46 0.61 -19.76
C VAL A 199 -4.99 0.73 -19.68
N LEU A 200 -5.58 0.51 -18.50
CA LEU A 200 -7.03 0.59 -18.29
C LEU A 200 -7.56 2.01 -18.50
N ARG A 201 -6.78 3.01 -18.10
CA ARG A 201 -7.05 4.44 -18.35
C ARG A 201 -6.84 4.86 -19.81
N ARG A 202 -6.19 4.01 -20.63
CA ARG A 202 -5.70 4.30 -21.98
C ARG A 202 -4.74 5.49 -22.06
N ASP A 203 -4.01 5.72 -20.98
CA ASP A 203 -2.97 6.75 -20.91
C ASP A 203 -1.64 6.16 -21.40
N TRP A 204 -1.55 5.94 -22.71
CA TRP A 204 -0.37 5.33 -23.35
C TRP A 204 0.88 6.19 -23.19
N ARG A 205 0.70 7.51 -23.11
CA ARG A 205 1.81 8.44 -22.85
C ARG A 205 2.33 8.24 -21.44
N GLY A 206 1.46 8.24 -20.43
CA GLY A 206 1.83 7.95 -19.04
C GLY A 206 2.44 6.56 -18.86
N LEU A 207 1.89 5.55 -19.55
CA LEU A 207 2.46 4.20 -19.59
C LEU A 207 3.90 4.21 -20.12
N ALA A 208 4.12 4.84 -21.27
CA ALA A 208 5.46 4.94 -21.86
C ALA A 208 6.41 5.71 -20.95
N THR A 209 5.98 6.83 -20.37
CA THR A 209 6.77 7.59 -19.40
C THR A 209 7.14 6.77 -18.17
N ALA A 210 6.21 5.96 -17.64
CA ALA A 210 6.48 5.08 -16.50
C ALA A 210 7.51 4.00 -16.83
N VAL A 211 7.38 3.32 -17.98
CA VAL A 211 8.34 2.31 -18.43
C VAL A 211 9.72 2.92 -18.67
N VAL A 212 9.78 4.02 -19.43
CA VAL A 212 11.06 4.70 -19.71
C VAL A 212 11.71 5.20 -18.43
N SER A 213 10.94 5.76 -17.50
CA SER A 213 11.46 6.23 -16.22
C SER A 213 11.98 5.05 -15.37
N ALA A 214 11.24 3.94 -15.30
CA ALA A 214 11.69 2.74 -14.60
C ALA A 214 13.00 2.19 -15.17
N LEU A 215 13.11 2.13 -16.50
CA LEU A 215 14.34 1.71 -17.18
C LEU A 215 15.49 2.69 -16.94
N ALA A 216 15.25 4.00 -16.98
CA ALA A 216 16.26 5.01 -16.72
C ALA A 216 16.80 4.93 -15.28
N PHE A 217 15.91 4.85 -14.29
CA PHE A 217 16.29 4.72 -12.88
C PHE A 217 16.98 3.38 -12.58
N THR A 218 16.49 2.28 -13.17
CA THR A 218 17.18 0.99 -13.09
C THR A 218 18.55 1.04 -13.76
N GLY A 219 18.67 1.76 -14.88
CA GLY A 219 19.93 2.01 -15.58
C GLY A 219 20.94 2.75 -14.72
N ILE A 220 20.52 3.75 -13.94
CA ILE A 220 21.37 4.40 -12.93
C ILE A 220 21.85 3.36 -11.90
N GLY A 221 20.93 2.50 -11.44
CA GLY A 221 21.24 1.32 -10.63
C GLY A 221 22.39 0.49 -11.21
N HIS A 222 22.24 0.10 -12.46
CA HIS A 222 23.17 -0.74 -13.21
C HIS A 222 24.53 -0.08 -13.45
N LEU A 223 24.56 1.20 -13.81
CA LEU A 223 25.82 1.91 -14.08
C LEU A 223 26.74 2.00 -12.86
N LEU A 224 26.17 2.01 -11.65
CA LEU A 224 26.94 2.06 -10.41
C LEU A 224 27.25 0.67 -9.85
N THR A 225 26.44 -0.34 -10.18
CA THR A 225 26.55 -1.72 -9.65
C THR A 225 26.18 -2.76 -10.72
N PRO A 226 27.01 -2.94 -11.76
CA PRO A 226 26.65 -3.75 -12.93
C PRO A 226 26.51 -5.25 -12.60
N ASP A 227 27.43 -5.80 -11.82
CA ASP A 227 27.45 -7.22 -11.45
C ASP A 227 26.27 -7.60 -10.55
N ASP A 228 26.02 -6.79 -9.50
CA ASP A 228 24.85 -6.94 -8.63
C ASP A 228 23.55 -6.84 -9.43
N SER A 229 23.48 -5.91 -10.38
CA SER A 229 22.31 -5.79 -11.26
C SER A 229 22.08 -7.05 -12.09
N ALA A 230 23.13 -7.61 -12.70
CA ALA A 230 23.02 -8.86 -13.44
C ALA A 230 22.52 -9.99 -12.55
N ARG A 231 23.05 -10.10 -11.33
CA ARG A 231 22.68 -11.12 -10.35
C ARG A 231 21.23 -10.94 -9.84
N TYR A 232 20.78 -9.71 -9.63
CA TYR A 232 19.41 -9.41 -9.24
C TYR A 232 18.39 -9.91 -10.27
N TRP A 233 18.58 -9.50 -11.52
CA TRP A 233 17.63 -9.79 -12.60
C TRP A 233 17.64 -11.25 -13.07
N THR A 234 18.77 -11.95 -12.90
CA THR A 234 18.91 -13.36 -13.33
C THR A 234 18.56 -14.36 -12.23
N PHE A 235 18.88 -14.04 -10.96
CA PHE A 235 18.80 -15.00 -9.85
C PHE A 235 17.93 -14.47 -8.70
N ALA A 236 18.27 -13.32 -8.11
CA ALA A 236 17.67 -12.90 -6.83
C ALA A 236 16.14 -12.71 -6.92
N ILE A 237 15.63 -12.21 -8.04
CA ILE A 237 14.20 -12.02 -8.28
C ILE A 237 13.40 -13.34 -8.38
N ARG A 238 14.05 -14.47 -8.68
CA ARG A 238 13.40 -15.77 -8.95
C ARG A 238 13.27 -16.66 -7.73
N ASP A 239 13.83 -16.27 -6.59
CA ASP A 239 13.84 -17.08 -5.37
C ASP A 239 13.07 -16.39 -4.22
N PRO A 240 11.72 -16.43 -4.25
CA PRO A 240 10.89 -15.80 -3.23
C PRO A 240 10.98 -16.52 -1.86
N ALA A 241 11.42 -17.78 -1.82
CA ALA A 241 11.54 -18.55 -0.58
C ALA A 241 12.65 -18.00 0.34
N ARG A 242 13.61 -17.24 -0.21
CA ARG A 242 14.65 -16.52 0.56
C ARG A 242 14.10 -15.48 1.53
N ILE A 243 12.86 -15.05 1.35
CA ILE A 243 12.28 -13.90 2.06
C ILE A 243 11.51 -14.34 3.30
N GLY A 244 11.21 -15.64 3.45
CA GLY A 244 10.55 -16.22 4.62
C GLY A 244 9.60 -17.37 4.28
N GLY A 245 9.04 -18.00 5.31
CA GLY A 245 8.10 -19.11 5.16
C GLY A 245 6.82 -18.67 4.44
N LEU A 246 6.49 -19.30 3.31
CA LEU A 246 5.36 -18.91 2.48
C LEU A 246 4.01 -19.07 3.20
N ALA A 247 3.87 -20.08 4.06
CA ALA A 247 2.67 -20.32 4.87
C ALA A 247 2.52 -19.36 6.06
N PHE A 248 3.57 -18.59 6.42
CA PHE A 248 3.59 -17.78 7.63
C PHE A 248 2.38 -16.82 7.70
N THR A 249 1.78 -16.67 8.89
CA THR A 249 0.52 -15.93 9.06
C THR A 249 0.55 -14.50 8.51
N SER A 250 1.70 -13.81 8.62
CA SER A 250 1.84 -12.45 8.09
C SER A 250 1.78 -12.39 6.56
N ASN A 251 2.04 -13.51 5.85
CA ASN A 251 1.87 -13.60 4.41
C ASN A 251 0.38 -13.64 4.04
N GLN A 252 -0.20 -12.45 3.89
CA GLN A 252 -1.56 -12.19 3.47
C GLN A 252 -1.61 -12.05 1.94
N SER A 253 -1.15 -13.07 1.21
CA SER A 253 -1.30 -13.20 -0.25
C SER A 253 -2.09 -14.46 -0.61
N VAL A 254 -2.51 -14.57 -1.87
CA VAL A 254 -3.12 -15.82 -2.39
C VAL A 254 -2.14 -16.99 -2.23
N ASN A 255 -0.84 -16.76 -2.49
CA ASN A 255 0.18 -17.79 -2.35
C ASN A 255 0.30 -18.26 -0.90
N GLY A 256 0.29 -17.32 0.07
CA GLY A 256 0.31 -17.68 1.49
C GLY A 256 -0.91 -18.49 1.90
N PHE A 257 -2.09 -18.13 1.39
CA PHE A 257 -3.31 -18.91 1.62
C PHE A 257 -3.21 -20.34 1.03
N VAL A 258 -2.74 -20.48 -0.21
CA VAL A 258 -2.54 -21.77 -0.88
C VAL A 258 -1.59 -22.67 -0.09
N HIS A 259 -0.46 -22.14 0.40
CA HIS A 259 0.47 -22.90 1.21
C HIS A 259 -0.10 -23.29 2.58
N ARG A 260 -0.92 -22.43 3.20
CA ARG A 260 -1.62 -22.78 4.46
C ARG A 260 -2.65 -23.90 4.30
N LEU A 261 -3.18 -24.10 3.10
CA LEU A 261 -4.03 -25.26 2.77
C LEU A 261 -3.22 -26.57 2.57
N GLY A 262 -1.89 -26.53 2.72
CA GLY A 262 -1.02 -27.71 2.58
C GLY A 262 -0.65 -28.04 1.14
N PHE A 263 -0.88 -27.14 0.18
CA PHE A 263 -0.34 -27.33 -1.17
C PHE A 263 1.17 -27.08 -1.19
N GLU A 264 1.90 -27.93 -1.92
CA GLU A 264 3.36 -27.87 -2.06
C GLU A 264 3.80 -27.91 -3.53
N ASP A 265 5.06 -27.57 -3.78
CA ASP A 265 5.76 -27.66 -5.08
C ASP A 265 4.96 -27.12 -6.28
N THR A 266 4.79 -27.97 -7.30
CA THR A 266 4.10 -27.64 -8.54
C THR A 266 2.62 -27.41 -8.31
N ALA A 267 2.00 -28.15 -7.39
CA ALA A 267 0.58 -27.99 -7.08
C ALA A 267 0.30 -26.61 -6.46
N ALA A 268 1.14 -26.17 -5.52
CA ALA A 268 1.08 -24.82 -4.95
C ALA A 268 1.27 -23.75 -6.03
N SER A 269 2.29 -23.91 -6.88
CA SER A 269 2.61 -22.96 -7.95
C SER A 269 1.46 -22.81 -8.96
N VAL A 270 0.85 -23.93 -9.38
CA VAL A 270 -0.30 -23.94 -10.30
C VAL A 270 -1.53 -23.33 -9.64
N ALA A 271 -1.85 -23.71 -8.40
CA ALA A 271 -2.99 -23.16 -7.66
C ALA A 271 -2.84 -21.66 -7.46
N TRP A 272 -1.67 -21.20 -7.01
CA TRP A 272 -1.37 -19.77 -6.86
C TRP A 272 -1.53 -19.03 -8.19
N PHE A 273 -0.96 -19.54 -9.28
CA PHE A 273 -1.06 -18.89 -10.60
C PHE A 273 -2.52 -18.77 -11.06
N VAL A 274 -3.28 -19.87 -11.03
CA VAL A 274 -4.67 -19.90 -11.50
C VAL A 274 -5.55 -18.96 -10.68
N VAL A 275 -5.46 -19.02 -9.34
CA VAL A 275 -6.27 -18.17 -8.45
C VAL A 275 -5.85 -16.70 -8.57
N SER A 276 -4.55 -16.41 -8.67
CA SER A 276 -4.06 -15.05 -8.87
C SER A 276 -4.46 -14.48 -10.22
N ALA A 277 -4.46 -15.29 -11.29
CA ALA A 277 -4.93 -14.86 -12.60
C ALA A 277 -6.42 -14.51 -12.56
N ALA A 278 -7.25 -15.36 -11.95
CA ALA A 278 -8.68 -15.10 -11.81
C ALA A 278 -8.97 -13.84 -10.98
N ILE A 279 -8.33 -13.70 -9.81
CA ILE A 279 -8.49 -12.53 -8.94
C ILE A 279 -7.93 -11.27 -9.61
N GLY A 280 -6.76 -11.35 -10.25
CA GLY A 280 -6.13 -10.24 -10.97
C GLY A 280 -7.00 -9.71 -12.10
N LEU A 281 -7.62 -10.60 -12.90
CA LEU A 281 -8.59 -10.23 -13.92
C LEU A 281 -9.85 -9.60 -13.31
N GLY A 282 -10.34 -10.13 -12.19
CA GLY A 282 -11.45 -9.53 -11.44
C GLY A 282 -11.15 -8.12 -10.96
N ILE A 283 -9.97 -7.89 -10.37
CA ILE A 283 -9.52 -6.56 -9.95
C ILE A 283 -9.35 -5.62 -11.13
N ALA A 284 -8.78 -6.10 -12.26
CA ALA A 284 -8.66 -5.31 -13.49
C ALA A 284 -10.04 -4.87 -14.01
N TRP A 285 -11.03 -5.76 -13.96
CA TRP A 285 -12.41 -5.44 -14.33
C TRP A 285 -13.04 -4.42 -13.39
N VAL A 286 -12.85 -4.55 -12.07
CA VAL A 286 -13.32 -3.57 -11.07
C VAL A 286 -12.67 -2.19 -11.33
N ALA A 287 -11.34 -2.14 -11.48
CA ALA A 287 -10.61 -0.91 -11.75
C ALA A 287 -11.07 -0.25 -13.07
N TRP A 288 -11.29 -1.05 -14.12
CA TRP A 288 -11.85 -0.56 -15.38
C TRP A 288 -13.23 0.07 -15.20
N ARG A 289 -14.13 -0.57 -14.45
CA ARG A 289 -15.46 -0.02 -14.15
C ARG A 289 -15.37 1.30 -13.39
N LEU A 290 -14.50 1.37 -12.39
CA LEU A 290 -14.27 2.59 -11.61
C LEU A 290 -13.75 3.73 -12.48
N LEU A 291 -12.78 3.45 -13.36
CA LEU A 291 -12.28 4.43 -14.33
C LEU A 291 -13.38 4.90 -15.29
N ARG A 292 -14.23 3.99 -15.80
CA ARG A 292 -15.38 4.36 -16.64
C ARG A 292 -16.40 5.21 -15.91
N SER A 293 -16.56 4.99 -14.61
CA SER A 293 -17.43 5.79 -13.76
C SER A 293 -16.79 7.12 -13.31
N GLY A 294 -15.48 7.30 -13.46
CA GLY A 294 -14.75 8.51 -13.07
C GLY A 294 -14.22 8.50 -11.63
N HIS A 295 -14.03 7.32 -11.03
CA HIS A 295 -13.43 7.12 -9.70
C HIS A 295 -11.99 6.62 -9.83
N GLU A 296 -11.09 7.53 -10.18
CA GLU A 296 -9.67 7.28 -10.44
C GLU A 296 -8.90 6.85 -9.20
N VAL A 297 -9.14 7.51 -8.07
CA VAL A 297 -8.51 7.19 -6.78
C VAL A 297 -8.92 5.78 -6.36
N ALA A 298 -10.21 5.44 -6.47
CA ALA A 298 -10.70 4.11 -6.16
C ALA A 298 -10.12 3.06 -7.10
N ALA A 299 -9.98 3.35 -8.40
CA ALA A 299 -9.34 2.46 -9.35
C ALA A 299 -7.86 2.23 -9.02
N ALA A 300 -7.13 3.26 -8.58
CA ALA A 300 -5.74 3.12 -8.15
C ALA A 300 -5.63 2.25 -6.88
N VAL A 301 -6.52 2.44 -5.90
CA VAL A 301 -6.59 1.58 -4.71
C VAL A 301 -6.92 0.13 -5.09
N ALA A 302 -7.85 -0.09 -6.03
CA ALA A 302 -8.14 -1.42 -6.55
C ALA A 302 -6.91 -2.07 -7.21
N VAL A 303 -6.21 -1.37 -8.10
CA VAL A 303 -4.98 -1.87 -8.74
C VAL A 303 -3.88 -2.18 -7.72
N GLY A 304 -3.75 -1.38 -6.66
CA GLY A 304 -2.83 -1.66 -5.56
C GLY A 304 -3.08 -3.04 -4.90
N ASN A 305 -4.34 -3.50 -4.88
CA ASN A 305 -4.67 -4.83 -4.38
C ASN A 305 -4.17 -5.96 -5.30
N VAL A 306 -3.93 -5.73 -6.60
CA VAL A 306 -3.32 -6.77 -7.46
C VAL A 306 -1.98 -7.21 -6.90
N ALA A 307 -1.14 -6.27 -6.46
CA ALA A 307 0.13 -6.57 -5.82
C ALA A 307 -0.04 -7.35 -4.50
N LEU A 308 -1.12 -7.08 -3.75
CA LEU A 308 -1.37 -7.72 -2.46
C LEU A 308 -1.86 -9.16 -2.62
N PHE A 309 -2.79 -9.39 -3.54
CA PHE A 309 -3.31 -10.74 -3.79
C PHE A 309 -2.32 -11.60 -4.56
N CYS A 310 -1.75 -11.07 -5.64
CA CYS A 310 -1.08 -11.88 -6.66
C CYS A 310 0.43 -12.01 -6.43
N SER A 311 1.04 -11.23 -5.53
CA SER A 311 2.47 -11.42 -5.25
C SER A 311 2.70 -12.73 -4.48
N PRO A 312 3.89 -13.36 -4.62
CA PRO A 312 4.20 -14.57 -3.87
C PRO A 312 4.21 -14.33 -2.36
N VAL A 313 4.53 -13.10 -1.93
CA VAL A 313 4.59 -12.71 -0.51
C VAL A 313 4.04 -11.31 -0.31
N SER A 314 2.95 -11.23 0.46
CA SER A 314 2.33 -9.98 0.92
C SER A 314 2.30 -9.93 2.43
N TRP A 315 3.41 -9.54 3.06
CA TRP A 315 3.48 -9.30 4.50
C TRP A 315 2.43 -8.30 4.98
N GLY A 316 2.07 -8.35 6.27
CA GLY A 316 1.08 -7.44 6.86
C GLY A 316 1.38 -5.96 6.59
N HIS A 317 2.66 -5.55 6.63
CA HIS A 317 3.09 -4.19 6.29
C HIS A 317 2.96 -3.80 4.81
N HIS A 318 2.72 -4.73 3.88
CA HIS A 318 2.40 -4.39 2.48
C HIS A 318 0.97 -3.83 2.34
N TRP A 319 0.07 -4.16 3.29
CA TRP A 319 -1.36 -3.81 3.26
C TRP A 319 -1.67 -2.35 3.62
N VAL A 320 -0.71 -1.42 3.49
CA VAL A 320 -0.93 0.03 3.76
C VAL A 320 -2.02 0.65 2.88
N TRP A 321 -2.35 0.02 1.75
CA TRP A 321 -3.50 0.34 0.90
C TRP A 321 -4.86 0.17 1.57
N ALA A 322 -4.93 -0.54 2.71
CA ALA A 322 -6.11 -0.60 3.57
C ALA A 322 -6.57 0.79 4.03
N VAL A 323 -5.64 1.71 4.29
CA VAL A 323 -5.95 3.06 4.75
C VAL A 323 -6.79 3.82 3.71
N PRO A 324 -6.32 4.04 2.47
CA PRO A 324 -7.13 4.72 1.47
C PRO A 324 -8.40 3.94 1.10
N ALA A 325 -8.42 2.60 1.17
CA ALA A 325 -9.64 1.81 0.96
C ALA A 325 -10.72 2.13 2.02
N VAL A 326 -10.36 2.12 3.31
CA VAL A 326 -11.27 2.49 4.41
C VAL A 326 -11.71 3.95 4.27
N VAL A 327 -10.80 4.87 3.93
CA VAL A 327 -11.15 6.28 3.69
C VAL A 327 -12.22 6.41 2.61
N LEU A 328 -12.05 5.73 1.47
CA LEU A 328 -13.04 5.74 0.39
C LEU A 328 -14.41 5.23 0.84
N THR A 329 -14.46 4.14 1.63
CA THR A 329 -15.73 3.63 2.18
C THR A 329 -16.41 4.62 3.13
N LEU A 330 -15.65 5.35 3.95
CA LEU A 330 -16.17 6.41 4.80
C LEU A 330 -16.72 7.58 3.97
N VAL A 331 -16.03 7.96 2.89
CA VAL A 331 -16.48 9.01 1.97
C VAL A 331 -17.79 8.62 1.29
N TRP A 332 -17.92 7.38 0.81
CA TRP A 332 -19.17 6.92 0.21
C TRP A 332 -20.31 6.79 1.21
N ALA A 333 -20.04 6.33 2.45
CA ALA A 333 -21.04 6.30 3.51
C ALA A 333 -21.56 7.71 3.85
N ASP A 334 -20.64 8.66 4.00
CA ASP A 334 -20.95 10.05 4.28
C ASP A 334 -21.76 10.72 3.15
N ARG A 335 -21.45 10.43 1.89
CA ARG A 335 -22.25 10.88 0.73
C ARG A 335 -23.65 10.26 0.73
N ALA A 336 -23.75 8.94 0.81
CA ALA A 336 -25.03 8.23 0.84
C ALA A 336 -25.94 8.73 1.97
N GLY A 337 -25.36 9.02 3.15
CA GLY A 337 -26.08 9.58 4.28
C GLY A 337 -26.60 11.01 4.09
N ARG A 338 -25.94 11.83 3.25
CA ARG A 338 -26.46 13.18 2.89
C ARG A 338 -27.55 13.10 1.84
N ASP A 339 -27.43 12.18 0.90
CA ASP A 339 -28.36 12.00 -0.20
C ASP A 339 -29.62 11.19 0.22
N GLY A 340 -29.63 10.64 1.44
CA GLY A 340 -30.74 9.83 1.96
C GLY A 340 -30.81 8.42 1.35
N ASP A 341 -29.69 7.92 0.84
CA ASP A 341 -29.57 6.60 0.20
C ASP A 341 -29.40 5.49 1.25
N ASP A 342 -30.15 4.40 1.09
CA ASP A 342 -30.08 3.20 1.92
C ASP A 342 -28.69 2.52 1.91
N ASP A 343 -27.86 2.82 0.90
CA ASP A 343 -26.50 2.31 0.78
C ASP A 343 -25.56 2.78 1.90
N GLU A 344 -25.92 3.84 2.66
CA GLU A 344 -25.10 4.38 3.78
C GLU A 344 -24.71 3.28 4.77
N ARG A 345 -25.66 2.44 5.17
CA ARG A 345 -25.43 1.37 6.16
C ARG A 345 -24.44 0.33 5.65
N GLY A 346 -24.51 0.01 4.36
CA GLY A 346 -23.58 -0.92 3.72
C GLY A 346 -22.15 -0.39 3.73
N TRP A 347 -21.96 0.88 3.37
CA TRP A 347 -20.64 1.52 3.40
C TRP A 347 -20.10 1.69 4.82
N LEU A 348 -20.95 2.04 5.78
CA LEU A 348 -20.63 2.07 7.20
C LEU A 348 -20.14 0.72 7.72
N THR A 349 -20.85 -0.35 7.35
CA THR A 349 -20.50 -1.72 7.77
C THR A 349 -19.16 -2.14 7.19
N LEU A 350 -18.92 -1.82 5.91
CA LEU A 350 -17.63 -2.12 5.27
C LEU A 350 -16.47 -1.31 5.87
N ALA A 351 -16.69 -0.02 6.13
CA ALA A 351 -15.71 0.85 6.80
C ALA A 351 -15.42 0.36 8.23
N GLY A 352 -16.46 0.12 9.02
CA GLY A 352 -16.36 -0.32 10.41
C GLY A 352 -15.69 -1.68 10.55
N SER A 353 -16.07 -2.66 9.72
CA SER A 353 -15.40 -3.97 9.68
C SER A 353 -13.93 -3.84 9.30
N GLY A 354 -13.59 -2.97 8.34
CA GLY A 354 -12.21 -2.68 7.97
C GLY A 354 -11.41 -2.11 9.14
N VAL A 355 -11.95 -1.08 9.80
CA VAL A 355 -11.33 -0.48 11.01
C VAL A 355 -11.09 -1.55 12.08
N VAL A 356 -12.08 -2.40 12.38
CA VAL A 356 -11.96 -3.46 13.39
C VAL A 356 -10.88 -4.48 13.00
N ILE A 357 -10.90 -4.97 11.76
CA ILE A 357 -9.94 -5.97 11.27
C ILE A 357 -8.51 -5.41 11.27
N PHE A 358 -8.31 -4.20 10.75
CA PHE A 358 -6.97 -3.62 10.65
C PHE A 358 -6.43 -3.19 12.02
N LEU A 359 -7.27 -2.73 12.97
CA LEU A 359 -6.83 -2.48 14.34
C LEU A 359 -6.52 -3.77 15.08
N GLY A 360 -7.38 -4.78 14.96
CA GLY A 360 -7.29 -6.05 15.70
C GLY A 360 -6.13 -6.94 15.26
N THR A 361 -5.71 -6.85 13.99
CA THR A 361 -4.70 -7.73 13.40
C THR A 361 -4.98 -9.22 13.65
N PRO A 362 -6.15 -9.75 13.23
CA PRO A 362 -6.62 -11.08 13.57
C PRO A 362 -5.71 -12.22 13.11
N GLN A 363 -4.83 -11.98 12.13
CA GLN A 363 -3.81 -12.93 11.70
C GLN A 363 -2.86 -13.35 12.85
N TRP A 364 -2.72 -12.52 13.89
CA TRP A 364 -1.90 -12.83 15.07
C TRP A 364 -2.70 -13.51 16.21
N TRP A 365 -4.01 -13.75 16.04
CA TRP A 365 -4.85 -14.38 17.07
C TRP A 365 -4.94 -15.91 16.94
N VAL A 366 -4.56 -16.44 15.78
CA VAL A 366 -4.59 -17.87 15.46
C VAL A 366 -3.19 -18.48 15.60
N PRO A 367 -3.06 -19.80 15.76
CA PRO A 367 -1.75 -20.45 15.87
C PRO A 367 -0.82 -20.07 14.71
N HIS A 368 0.38 -19.57 15.01
CA HIS A 368 1.32 -19.07 14.00
C HIS A 368 2.77 -19.41 14.35
N SER A 369 3.68 -19.32 13.39
CA SER A 369 5.09 -19.72 13.52
C SER A 369 5.27 -21.25 13.65
N GLU A 370 6.47 -21.72 13.33
CA GLU A 370 6.85 -23.14 13.45
C GLU A 370 5.95 -24.10 12.63
N GLY A 371 5.36 -23.60 11.55
CA GLY A 371 4.49 -24.38 10.66
C GLY A 371 3.11 -24.68 11.22
N ARG A 372 2.72 -24.08 12.36
CA ARG A 372 1.39 -24.27 12.96
C ARG A 372 0.25 -23.82 12.03
N GLU A 373 0.55 -22.96 11.07
CA GLU A 373 -0.40 -22.50 10.06
C GLU A 373 -0.92 -23.61 9.13
N LEU A 374 -0.19 -24.72 9.01
CA LEU A 374 -0.60 -25.89 8.21
C LEU A 374 -1.72 -26.70 8.89
N GLY A 375 -1.92 -26.50 10.19
CA GLY A 375 -2.96 -27.16 10.98
C GLY A 375 -4.28 -26.40 11.05
N TRP A 376 -4.43 -25.28 10.33
CA TRP A 376 -5.59 -24.41 10.45
C TRP A 376 -6.90 -25.08 10.02
N GLY A 377 -7.89 -25.03 10.90
CA GLY A 377 -9.28 -25.33 10.58
C GLY A 377 -9.99 -24.15 9.89
N PRO A 378 -11.27 -24.33 9.50
CA PRO A 378 -12.03 -23.31 8.76
C PRO A 378 -12.13 -21.96 9.47
N LEU A 379 -12.27 -21.95 10.80
CA LEU A 379 -12.34 -20.72 11.59
C LEU A 379 -10.98 -20.00 11.64
N GLU A 380 -9.89 -20.74 11.76
CA GLU A 380 -8.54 -20.16 11.75
C GLU A 380 -8.20 -19.61 10.37
N HIS A 381 -8.63 -20.26 9.28
CA HIS A 381 -8.54 -19.67 7.95
C HIS A 381 -9.38 -18.40 7.80
N LEU A 382 -10.60 -18.34 8.37
CA LEU A 382 -11.44 -17.15 8.32
C LEU A 382 -10.79 -15.97 9.07
N VAL A 383 -10.31 -16.20 10.30
CA VAL A 383 -9.70 -15.18 11.15
C VAL A 383 -8.31 -14.80 10.63
N GLY A 384 -7.49 -15.81 10.31
CA GLY A 384 -6.12 -15.68 9.87
C GLY A 384 -5.95 -15.01 8.51
N ASN A 385 -6.96 -15.08 7.62
CA ASN A 385 -6.95 -14.45 6.29
C ASN A 385 -7.88 -13.23 6.20
N ALA A 386 -8.25 -12.62 7.32
CA ALA A 386 -9.25 -11.54 7.35
C ALA A 386 -8.89 -10.35 6.44
N TYR A 387 -7.60 -10.05 6.21
CA TYR A 387 -7.19 -8.97 5.32
C TYR A 387 -7.56 -9.27 3.87
N LEU A 388 -7.22 -10.47 3.39
CA LEU A 388 -7.60 -10.96 2.06
C LEU A 388 -9.11 -10.99 1.89
N ILE A 389 -9.83 -11.49 2.88
CA ILE A 389 -11.30 -11.62 2.82
C ILE A 389 -11.96 -10.24 2.77
N TRP A 390 -11.58 -9.33 3.67
CA TRP A 390 -12.14 -7.97 3.68
C TRP A 390 -11.87 -7.24 2.37
N ALA A 391 -10.65 -7.36 1.83
CA ALA A 391 -10.30 -6.71 0.57
C ALA A 391 -11.04 -7.30 -0.63
N ALA A 392 -11.27 -8.62 -0.65
CA ALA A 392 -12.10 -9.26 -1.67
C ALA A 392 -13.55 -8.73 -1.60
N VAL A 393 -14.12 -8.63 -0.40
CA VAL A 393 -15.46 -8.05 -0.20
C VAL A 393 -15.49 -6.58 -0.64
N PHE A 394 -14.49 -5.79 -0.27
CA PHE A 394 -14.36 -4.39 -0.71
C PHE A 394 -14.35 -4.28 -2.24
N LEU A 395 -13.53 -5.10 -2.93
CA LEU A 395 -13.43 -5.10 -4.38
C LEU A 395 -14.76 -5.50 -5.06
N VAL A 396 -15.43 -6.54 -4.53
CA VAL A 396 -16.73 -6.99 -5.05
C VAL A 396 -17.80 -5.91 -4.87
N VAL A 397 -17.91 -5.32 -3.67
CA VAL A 397 -18.90 -4.28 -3.37
C VAL A 397 -18.66 -3.04 -4.23
N VAL A 398 -17.42 -2.55 -4.30
CA VAL A 398 -17.05 -1.37 -5.09
C VAL A 398 -17.24 -1.63 -6.59
N GLY A 399 -16.89 -2.83 -7.07
CA GLY A 399 -17.11 -3.23 -8.46
C GLY A 399 -18.59 -3.30 -8.84
N ALA A 400 -19.41 -3.93 -8.00
CA ALA A 400 -20.85 -4.05 -8.21
C ALA A 400 -21.55 -2.68 -8.16
N ARG A 401 -21.09 -1.79 -7.28
CA ARG A 401 -21.67 -0.46 -7.10
C ARG A 401 -20.99 0.63 -7.92
N ALA A 402 -19.99 0.31 -8.76
CA ALA A 402 -19.15 1.30 -9.43
C ALA A 402 -19.90 2.41 -10.18
N SER A 403 -21.07 2.12 -10.76
CA SER A 403 -21.91 3.12 -11.47
C SER A 403 -22.82 3.94 -10.56
N ARG A 404 -22.92 3.57 -9.28
CA ARG A 404 -23.80 4.17 -8.25
C ARG A 404 -23.03 4.86 -7.13
N LEU A 405 -21.69 4.91 -7.19
CA LEU A 405 -20.82 5.53 -6.16
C LEU A 405 -20.96 7.07 -6.04
N GLY A 406 -21.96 7.66 -6.69
CA GLY A 406 -22.24 9.08 -6.67
C GLY A 406 -21.23 9.90 -7.45
N ARG A 407 -20.83 11.06 -6.91
CA ARG A 407 -19.96 12.03 -7.59
C ARG A 407 -18.57 11.47 -7.89
N ARG A 408 -18.10 11.73 -9.12
CA ARG A 408 -16.73 11.45 -9.60
C ARG A 408 -15.68 12.16 -8.76
N ASP A 409 -14.43 11.72 -8.89
CA ASP A 409 -13.31 12.38 -8.22
C ASP A 409 -13.15 13.82 -8.72
N LEU A 410 -12.87 14.74 -7.79
CA LEU A 410 -12.70 16.16 -8.04
C LEU A 410 -11.35 16.38 -8.76
N GLY A 411 -11.37 16.49 -10.09
CA GLY A 411 -10.18 16.77 -10.89
C GLY A 411 -10.04 16.06 -12.24
N GLY A 412 -11.14 15.59 -12.85
CA GLY A 412 -11.17 15.22 -14.27
C GLY A 412 -11.83 16.32 -15.10
N ASP A 413 -11.18 16.77 -16.16
CA ASP A 413 -11.83 17.56 -17.21
C ASP A 413 -12.96 16.73 -17.85
N PRO A 414 -14.23 17.16 -17.76
CA PRO A 414 -15.38 16.44 -18.33
C PRO A 414 -15.43 16.43 -19.87
N GLU A 415 -14.66 17.24 -20.59
CA GLU A 415 -14.78 17.35 -22.05
C GLU A 415 -14.07 16.24 -22.86
N GLN A 416 -13.33 15.32 -22.23
CA GLN A 416 -12.64 14.23 -22.96
C GLN A 416 -12.84 12.82 -22.38
N PRO A 417 -14.00 12.19 -22.58
CA PRO A 417 -14.12 10.74 -22.53
C PRO A 417 -13.70 10.12 -23.87
N ALA A 418 -12.42 9.74 -24.00
CA ALA A 418 -11.79 9.29 -25.25
C ALA A 418 -12.25 7.91 -25.80
N LEU A 419 -13.41 7.38 -25.44
CA LEU A 419 -13.86 6.06 -25.89
C LEU A 419 -15.37 6.03 -26.13
N LEU A 420 -15.73 6.08 -27.42
CA LEU A 420 -17.07 6.00 -28.02
C LEU A 420 -17.70 7.33 -28.44
N VAL A 421 -17.00 8.14 -29.25
CA VAL A 421 -17.65 8.89 -30.34
C VAL A 421 -16.75 8.84 -31.59
N ARG A 422 -16.90 7.75 -32.35
CA ARG A 422 -16.74 7.80 -33.80
C ARG A 422 -18.10 7.42 -34.40
N ALA A 423 -18.85 8.42 -34.80
CA ALA A 423 -19.91 8.38 -35.81
C ALA A 423 -20.12 9.86 -36.20
N THR A 424 -19.42 10.36 -37.22
CA THR A 424 -19.95 10.56 -38.59
C THR A 424 -21.28 11.30 -38.66
N ALA A 425 -21.21 12.59 -38.99
CA ALA A 425 -22.06 13.38 -39.90
C ALA A 425 -21.55 14.83 -39.74
N SER A 426 -20.89 15.55 -40.66
CA SER A 426 -21.00 15.73 -42.12
C SER A 426 -22.44 15.86 -42.62
N SER A 427 -22.71 17.06 -43.15
CA SER A 427 -23.92 17.63 -43.78
C SER A 427 -25.08 17.98 -42.87
#